data_AF-A0A955B8F8-F1
#
_entry.id   AF-A0A955B8F8-F1
#
_cell.length_a   1.000
_cell.length_b   1.000
_cell.length_c   1.000
_cell.angle_alpha   90.00
_cell.angle_beta   90.00
_cell.angle_gamma   90.00
#
_symmetry.space_group_name_H-M   'P 1'
#
loop_
_entity.id
_entity.type
_entity.pdbx_description
1 polymer ?
#
loop_
_entity_poly.entity_id
_entity_poly.type
_entity_poly.pdbx_seq_one_letter_code
_entity_poly.pdbx_strand_id
1 'polypeptide(L)'
;MNADATSLSDEPHDIWQLPTREEVVRSLTRGNANAGGTWVSESQKANYSCRPDKESPLWDSHAPLIYLRTSEEANNDQAWIVVYHGGAFAKPKQVGSPSHGFRAVRDPSALSEPGSYSVPKQ
;
A
#
# COMPACT_ATOMS: atom_id res chain seq x y z
N MET A 1 -13.84 5.62 13.39
CA MET A 1 -14.46 5.62 12.04
C MET A 1 -15.20 4.30 11.90
N ASN A 2 -16.46 4.32 11.48
CA ASN A 2 -17.24 3.10 11.24
C ASN A 2 -16.71 2.31 10.02
N ALA A 3 -17.18 1.06 9.84
CA ALA A 3 -16.64 0.13 8.83
C ALA A 3 -16.70 0.64 7.38
N ASP A 4 -17.72 1.43 7.05
CA ASP A 4 -17.96 2.07 5.75
C ASP A 4 -17.33 3.47 5.61
N ALA A 5 -16.62 3.95 6.65
CA ALA A 5 -15.89 5.22 6.65
C ALA A 5 -16.75 6.49 6.45
N THR A 6 -18.05 6.42 6.74
CA THR A 6 -19.01 7.52 6.56
C THR A 6 -19.29 8.31 7.83
N SER A 7 -19.00 7.75 9.01
CA SER A 7 -19.23 8.39 10.31
C SER A 7 -18.19 7.99 11.37
N LEU A 8 -18.18 8.73 12.48
CA LEU A 8 -17.37 8.38 13.65
C LEU A 8 -18.13 7.38 14.53
N SER A 9 -17.40 6.41 15.06
CA SER A 9 -17.88 5.41 16.01
C SER A 9 -17.11 5.61 17.31
N ASP A 10 -17.78 5.38 18.43
CA ASP A 10 -17.19 5.45 19.77
C ASP A 10 -16.31 4.23 20.07
N GLU A 11 -16.53 3.10 19.38
CA GLU A 11 -15.71 1.90 19.48
C GLU A 11 -14.56 1.88 18.45
N PRO A 12 -13.36 1.37 18.80
CA PRO A 12 -12.30 1.06 17.85
C PRO A 12 -12.72 -0.06 16.89
N HIS A 13 -12.46 0.15 15.61
CA HIS A 13 -12.71 -0.82 14.55
C HIS A 13 -11.38 -1.15 13.88
N ASP A 14 -10.72 -2.23 14.31
CA ASP A 14 -9.40 -2.69 13.84
C ASP A 14 -9.45 -3.27 12.40
N ILE A 15 -10.14 -2.58 11.50
CA ILE A 15 -10.47 -3.02 10.14
C ILE A 15 -9.36 -2.63 9.15
N TRP A 16 -8.66 -1.54 9.41
CA TRP A 16 -7.58 -1.04 8.56
C TRP A 16 -6.22 -1.47 9.11
N GLN A 17 -5.40 -2.05 8.24
CA GLN A 17 -4.09 -2.58 8.58
C GLN A 17 -3.03 -2.05 7.62
N LEU A 18 -1.77 -2.12 8.06
CA LEU A 18 -0.64 -1.90 7.15
C LEU A 18 -0.58 -3.05 6.13
N PRO A 19 -0.31 -2.75 4.85
CA PRO A 19 -0.20 -3.76 3.81
C PRO A 19 1.06 -4.58 3.98
N THR A 20 0.98 -5.85 3.60
CA THR A 20 2.14 -6.70 3.33
C THR A 20 2.95 -6.17 2.13
N ARG A 21 4.19 -6.64 1.97
CA ARG A 21 5.02 -6.38 0.78
C ARG A 21 4.31 -6.79 -0.50
N GLU A 22 3.67 -7.95 -0.48
CA GLU A 22 2.97 -8.47 -1.66
C GLU A 22 1.81 -7.56 -2.05
N GLU A 23 1.00 -7.10 -1.10
CA GLU A 23 -0.08 -6.16 -1.37
C GLU A 23 0.44 -4.82 -1.91
N VAL A 24 1.53 -4.28 -1.36
CA VAL A 24 2.13 -3.05 -1.90
C VAL A 24 2.66 -3.28 -3.31
N VAL A 25 3.40 -4.36 -3.55
CA VAL A 25 3.96 -4.72 -4.87
C VAL A 25 2.84 -4.85 -5.91
N ARG A 26 1.75 -5.55 -5.58
CA ARG A 26 0.58 -5.72 -6.45
C ARG A 26 -0.17 -4.41 -6.70
N SER A 27 -0.04 -3.42 -5.80
CA SER A 27 -0.72 -2.12 -5.93
C SER A 27 0.00 -1.09 -6.80
N LEU A 28 1.28 -1.31 -7.14
CA LEU A 28 2.05 -0.32 -7.89
C LEU A 28 1.54 -0.16 -9.33
N THR A 29 1.61 1.07 -9.84
CA THR A 29 1.09 1.46 -11.15
C THR A 29 2.16 2.12 -12.01
N ARG A 30 1.83 2.28 -13.29
CA ARG A 30 2.49 3.18 -14.23
C ARG A 30 1.51 3.59 -15.32
N GLY A 31 1.46 4.88 -15.63
CA GLY A 31 0.55 5.41 -16.64
C GLY A 31 -0.92 5.12 -16.32
N ASN A 32 -1.32 5.25 -15.05
CA ASN A 32 -2.66 4.93 -14.54
C ASN A 32 -3.11 3.48 -14.77
N ALA A 33 -2.16 2.57 -14.98
CA ALA A 33 -2.41 1.13 -15.14
C ALA A 33 -1.60 0.33 -14.12
N ASN A 34 -2.12 -0.82 -13.69
CA ASN A 34 -1.39 -1.73 -12.80
C ASN A 34 -0.10 -2.22 -13.46
N ALA A 35 1.02 -2.23 -12.72
CA ALA A 35 2.33 -2.62 -13.25
C ALA A 35 2.56 -4.15 -13.34
N GLY A 36 1.58 -4.96 -12.91
CA GLY A 36 1.66 -6.42 -12.91
C GLY A 36 2.58 -6.98 -11.82
N GLY A 37 2.68 -6.30 -10.67
CA GLY A 37 3.61 -6.64 -9.62
C GLY A 37 3.32 -8.00 -8.97
N THR A 38 4.34 -8.86 -8.87
CA THR A 38 4.30 -10.11 -8.12
C THR A 38 5.51 -10.25 -7.21
N TRP A 39 5.30 -10.77 -6.00
CA TRP A 39 6.36 -11.00 -5.04
C TRP A 39 6.96 -12.40 -5.22
N VAL A 40 8.29 -12.52 -5.20
CA VAL A 40 9.03 -13.79 -5.28
C VAL A 40 9.77 -14.02 -3.98
N SER A 41 9.18 -14.84 -3.11
CA SER A 41 9.67 -15.09 -1.75
C SER A 41 11.09 -15.69 -1.72
N GLU A 42 11.45 -16.54 -2.66
CA GLU A 42 12.77 -17.21 -2.69
C GLU A 42 13.90 -16.20 -2.91
N SER A 43 13.65 -15.18 -3.73
CA SER A 43 14.65 -14.17 -4.09
C SER A 43 14.51 -12.87 -3.32
N GLN A 44 13.44 -12.72 -2.51
CA GLN A 44 13.07 -11.49 -1.81
C GLN A 44 13.01 -10.29 -2.77
N LYS A 45 12.47 -10.50 -3.97
CA LYS A 45 12.35 -9.48 -5.02
C LYS A 45 10.95 -9.48 -5.60
N ALA A 46 10.60 -8.34 -6.19
CA ALA A 46 9.38 -8.18 -6.95
C ALA A 46 9.68 -8.26 -8.45
N ASN A 47 8.78 -8.91 -9.19
CA ASN A 47 8.73 -8.88 -10.65
C ASN A 47 7.58 -7.99 -11.10
N TYR A 48 7.73 -7.36 -12.25
CA TYR A 48 6.70 -6.50 -12.84
C TYR A 48 6.65 -6.72 -14.35
N SER A 49 5.46 -6.63 -14.93
CA SER A 49 5.28 -6.63 -16.39
C SER A 49 5.84 -5.35 -17.02
N CYS A 50 5.73 -4.22 -16.31
CA CYS A 50 6.42 -2.98 -16.63
C CYS A 50 7.00 -2.35 -15.35
N ARG A 51 8.14 -1.66 -15.44
CA ARG A 51 8.72 -1.02 -14.25
C ARG A 51 7.75 0.06 -13.72
N PRO A 52 7.27 -0.02 -12.47
CA PRO A 52 6.39 0.99 -11.90
C PRO A 52 7.12 2.32 -11.67
N ASP A 53 6.35 3.38 -11.53
CA ASP A 53 6.87 4.70 -11.15
C ASP A 53 5.96 5.41 -10.13
N LYS A 54 6.49 6.49 -9.53
CA LYS A 54 5.66 7.38 -8.73
C LYS A 54 4.95 8.32 -9.68
N GLU A 55 3.67 8.08 -9.90
CA GLU A 55 2.80 9.08 -10.49
C GLU A 55 2.49 10.15 -9.43
N SER A 56 2.83 11.41 -9.72
CA SER A 56 2.57 12.49 -8.77
C SER A 56 1.07 12.67 -8.57
N PRO A 57 0.57 12.69 -7.31
CA PRO A 57 -0.85 12.84 -7.07
C PRO A 57 -1.31 14.23 -7.52
N LEU A 58 -2.55 14.33 -8.02
CA LEU A 58 -3.11 15.59 -8.51
C LEU A 58 -3.22 16.66 -7.43
N TRP A 59 -3.36 16.26 -6.17
CA TRP A 59 -3.54 17.17 -5.03
C TRP A 59 -2.21 17.67 -4.44
N ASP A 60 -1.08 17.03 -4.74
CA ASP A 60 0.27 17.49 -4.35
C ASP A 60 1.34 16.89 -5.26
N SER A 61 1.67 17.61 -6.33
CA SER A 61 2.67 17.17 -7.31
C SER A 61 4.09 17.06 -6.73
N HIS A 62 4.35 17.75 -5.62
CA HIS A 62 5.64 17.84 -4.94
C HIS A 62 5.77 16.90 -3.75
N ALA A 63 4.76 16.08 -3.47
CA ALA A 63 4.77 15.12 -2.38
C ALA A 63 6.05 14.25 -2.42
N PRO A 64 6.89 14.27 -1.36
CA PRO A 64 8.19 13.60 -1.35
C PRO A 64 8.09 12.09 -1.13
N LEU A 65 6.88 11.54 -1.02
CA LEU A 65 6.59 10.13 -0.72
C LEU A 65 7.18 9.21 -1.79
N ILE A 66 8.21 8.45 -1.42
CA ILE A 66 8.90 7.51 -2.33
C ILE A 66 8.93 6.10 -1.73
N TYR A 67 8.83 5.98 -0.41
CA TYR A 67 8.99 4.74 0.35
C TYR A 67 7.70 4.39 1.08
N LEU A 68 7.14 3.22 0.77
CA LEU A 68 5.93 2.69 1.40
C LEU A 68 6.31 1.66 2.46
N ARG A 69 5.97 1.93 3.71
CA ARG A 69 6.08 0.99 4.84
C ARG A 69 5.13 -0.17 4.65
N THR A 70 5.57 -1.36 5.07
CA THR A 70 4.72 -2.56 5.12
C THR A 70 4.51 -3.02 6.57
N SER A 71 3.60 -3.96 6.76
CA SER A 71 3.37 -4.64 8.05
C SER A 71 4.47 -5.64 8.42
N GLU A 72 5.37 -5.96 7.48
CA GLU A 72 6.34 -7.03 7.64
C GLU A 72 7.68 -6.53 8.16
N GLU A 73 8.18 -7.22 9.19
CA GLU A 73 9.51 -6.97 9.74
C GLU A 73 10.58 -7.79 9.01
N ALA A 74 11.75 -7.20 8.82
CA ALA A 74 12.93 -7.93 8.36
C ALA A 74 13.71 -8.53 9.53
N ASN A 75 13.70 -7.84 10.67
CA ASN A 75 14.25 -8.26 11.97
C ASN A 75 13.78 -7.28 13.06
N ASN A 76 14.31 -7.43 14.28
CA ASN A 76 13.95 -6.61 15.44
C ASN A 76 14.10 -5.10 15.20
N ASP A 77 15.07 -4.67 14.38
CA ASP A 77 15.40 -3.26 14.16
C ASP A 77 14.97 -2.73 12.79
N GLN A 78 14.58 -3.61 11.86
CA GLN A 78 14.29 -3.27 10.48
C GLN A 78 12.90 -3.74 10.04
N ALA A 79 12.22 -2.87 9.28
CA ALA A 79 10.97 -3.19 8.61
C ALA A 79 11.17 -3.16 7.10
N TRP A 80 10.33 -3.89 6.38
CA TRP A 80 10.33 -3.83 4.93
C TRP A 80 9.67 -2.55 4.43
N ILE A 81 10.26 -2.01 3.37
CA ILE A 81 9.65 -0.96 2.56
C ILE A 81 9.59 -1.41 1.10
N VAL A 82 8.61 -0.91 0.37
CA VAL A 82 8.56 -0.99 -1.08
C VAL A 82 8.69 0.42 -1.64
N VAL A 83 9.54 0.59 -2.65
CA VAL A 83 9.82 1.87 -3.30
C VAL A 83 9.00 1.95 -4.57
N TYR A 84 8.52 3.13 -4.93
CA TYR A 84 7.69 3.31 -6.14
C TYR A 84 8.32 2.82 -7.45
N HIS A 85 9.65 2.72 -7.55
CA HIS A 85 10.30 2.14 -8.73
C HIS A 85 10.30 0.60 -8.77
N GLY A 86 9.68 -0.04 -7.78
CA GLY A 86 9.42 -1.48 -7.70
C GLY A 86 10.33 -2.26 -6.74
N GLY A 87 11.39 -1.65 -6.21
CA GLY A 87 12.31 -2.32 -5.30
C GLY A 87 11.73 -2.51 -3.89
N ALA A 88 12.12 -3.60 -3.22
CA ALA A 88 11.81 -3.84 -1.82
C ALA A 88 13.10 -3.93 -0.99
N PHE A 89 13.14 -3.27 0.17
CA PHE A 89 14.34 -3.18 0.99
C PHE A 89 14.01 -3.22 2.49
N ALA A 90 14.89 -3.82 3.28
CA ALA A 90 14.86 -3.68 4.73
C ALA A 90 15.45 -2.32 5.12
N LYS A 91 14.75 -1.56 5.98
CA LYS A 91 15.19 -0.27 6.50
C LYS A 91 14.98 -0.18 8.01
N PRO A 92 15.82 0.58 8.74
CA PRO A 92 15.64 0.73 10.18
C PRO A 92 14.27 1.32 10.52
N LYS A 93 13.61 0.76 11.54
CA LYS A 93 12.24 1.16 11.93
C LYS A 93 12.15 2.62 12.36
N GLN A 94 13.24 3.17 12.90
CA GLN A 94 13.32 4.53 13.45
C GLN A 94 13.70 5.59 12.42
N VAL A 95 13.78 5.25 11.12
CA VAL A 95 14.03 6.27 10.08
C VAL A 95 12.79 7.17 9.93
N GLY A 96 12.91 8.40 10.43
CA GLY A 96 11.97 9.49 10.17
C GLY A 96 12.43 10.29 8.95
N SER A 97 11.79 10.07 7.80
CA SER A 97 12.00 10.85 6.59
C SER A 97 10.64 11.21 5.99
N PRO A 98 10.46 12.45 5.49
CA PRO A 98 9.19 12.87 4.88
C PRO A 98 8.86 12.07 3.62
N SER A 99 9.85 11.37 3.04
CA SER A 99 9.65 10.47 1.90
C SER A 99 9.11 9.09 2.28
N HIS A 100 8.95 8.79 3.58
CA HIS A 100 8.31 7.57 4.05
C HIS A 100 6.83 7.82 4.34
N GLY A 101 5.99 6.91 3.88
CA GLY A 101 4.58 6.88 4.22
C GLY A 101 4.07 5.46 4.16
N PHE A 102 2.75 5.31 4.16
CA PHE A 102 2.09 4.02 4.09
C PHE A 102 0.79 4.14 3.30
N ARG A 103 0.29 3.00 2.85
CA ARG A 103 -1.10 2.81 2.46
C ARG A 103 -1.76 1.98 3.55
N ALA A 104 -3.09 1.98 3.62
CA ALA A 104 -3.85 1.09 4.47
C ALA A 104 -4.64 0.13 3.60
N VAL A 105 -4.72 -1.12 4.03
CA VAL A 105 -5.55 -2.16 3.41
C VAL A 105 -6.59 -2.61 4.41
N ARG A 106 -7.66 -3.19 3.90
CA ARG A 106 -8.68 -3.88 4.70
C ARG A 106 -9.09 -5.15 3.98
N ASP A 107 -9.50 -6.14 4.75
CA ASP A 107 -10.13 -7.31 4.18
C ASP A 107 -11.49 -6.91 3.56
N PRO A 108 -11.73 -7.19 2.26
CA PRO A 108 -13.01 -6.89 1.64
C PRO A 108 -14.19 -7.65 2.28
N SER A 109 -13.95 -8.80 2.92
CA SER A 109 -14.97 -9.59 3.61
C SER A 109 -15.39 -8.99 4.97
N ALA A 110 -14.63 -8.04 5.51
CA ALA A 110 -14.98 -7.31 6.73
C ALA A 110 -16.18 -6.35 6.54
N LEU A 111 -16.67 -6.20 5.30
CA LEU A 111 -17.94 -5.56 5.00
C LEU A 111 -19.07 -6.58 5.15
N SER A 112 -19.73 -6.62 6.30
CA SER A 112 -20.99 -7.36 6.44
C SER A 112 -22.10 -6.65 5.66
N GLU A 113 -22.42 -7.23 4.49
CA GLU A 113 -23.55 -7.04 3.55
C GLU A 113 -23.04 -6.70 2.12
N PRO A 114 -23.47 -7.46 1.07
CA PRO A 114 -23.14 -7.16 -0.32
C PRO A 114 -23.94 -5.93 -0.80
N GLY A 115 -23.50 -4.74 -0.40
CA GLY A 115 -23.93 -3.50 -1.02
C GLY A 115 -23.40 -3.45 -2.45
N SER A 116 -24.33 -3.55 -3.41
CA SER A 116 -24.09 -3.42 -4.85
C SER A 116 -23.36 -2.10 -5.18
N TYR A 117 -22.03 -2.13 -5.31
CA TYR A 117 -21.30 -1.05 -5.95
C TYR A 117 -21.58 -1.09 -7.45
N SER A 118 -22.58 -0.32 -7.89
CA SER A 118 -22.82 -0.07 -9.30
C SER A 118 -21.81 0.97 -9.78
N VAL A 119 -20.83 0.53 -10.58
CA VAL A 119 -19.94 1.46 -11.30
C VAL A 119 -20.82 2.27 -12.26
N PRO A 120 -20.88 3.61 -12.17
CA PRO A 120 -21.60 4.39 -13.17
C PRO A 120 -20.93 4.17 -14.52
N LYS A 121 -21.69 3.62 -15.48
CA LYS A 121 -21.27 3.58 -16.88
C LYS A 121 -21.14 5.02 -17.37
N GLN A 122 -19.98 5.34 -17.95
CA GLN A 122 -19.78 6.55 -18.76
C GLN A 122 -20.67 6.53 -20.00
#